data_AF-A0A1Q5ZTH4-F1
#
_entry.id   AF-A0A1Q5ZTH4-F1
#
_cell.length_a   1.000
_cell.length_b   1.000
_cell.length_c   1.000
_cell.angle_alpha   90.00
_cell.angle_beta   90.00
_cell.angle_gamma   90.00
#
_symmetry.space_group_name_H-M   'P 1'
#
loop_
_entity.id
_entity.type
_entity.pdbx_description
1 polymer ?
#
loop_
_entity_poly.entity_id
_entity_poly.type
_entity_poly.pdbx_seq_one_letter_code
_entity_poly.pdbx_strand_id
1 'polypeptide(L)'
;MSHKPTLLKMKMIFTSVILLSVFAAYAQHTTTIGNKARTGTSNSTFAVIKGQQIGIKMKAGSKTVKLLKLNFGVENRSSDTLKFKVNVYEFNNAIPGESLVKQTIIGSMPKGKNRINVDLAPYEIQVKGTILVAIEWLDNQQVAEPSFFIGLFNGGTWQYENNKWKKMPVAGVDFNVLVEKLKK
;
A
#
# COMPACT_ATOMS: atom_id res chain seq x y z
N MET A 1 36.91 43.47 -4.72
CA MET A 1 35.47 43.69 -4.97
C MET A 1 34.70 42.52 -4.32
N SER A 2 34.25 42.69 -3.08
CA SER A 2 33.63 41.59 -2.29
C SER A 2 32.13 41.51 -2.62
N HIS A 3 31.73 40.43 -3.29
CA HIS A 3 30.32 40.15 -3.59
C HIS A 3 29.67 39.52 -2.35
N LYS A 4 29.03 40.34 -1.50
CA LYS A 4 28.16 39.83 -0.43
C LYS A 4 26.91 39.22 -1.07
N PRO A 5 26.56 37.95 -0.80
CA PRO A 5 25.34 37.36 -1.32
C PRO A 5 24.13 38.14 -0.80
N THR A 6 23.27 38.59 -1.72
CA THR A 6 22.01 39.28 -1.41
C THR A 6 21.14 38.43 -0.50
N LEU A 7 20.52 39.04 0.53
CA LEU A 7 19.71 38.40 1.57
C LEU A 7 18.69 37.37 1.05
N LEU A 8 18.13 37.60 -0.14
CA LEU A 8 17.20 36.68 -0.81
C LEU A 8 17.86 35.36 -1.24
N LYS A 9 19.08 35.40 -1.80
CA LYS A 9 19.85 34.19 -2.14
C LYS A 9 20.23 33.40 -0.89
N MET A 10 20.57 34.09 0.19
CA MET A 10 20.90 33.44 1.46
C MET A 10 19.67 32.78 2.11
N LYS A 11 18.50 33.45 2.10
CA LYS A 11 17.23 32.84 2.56
C LYS A 11 16.85 31.62 1.74
N MET A 12 16.94 31.68 0.40
CA MET A 12 16.65 30.53 -0.45
C MET A 12 17.60 29.35 -0.18
N ILE A 13 18.90 29.60 -0.01
CA ILE A 13 19.87 28.55 0.33
C ILE A 13 19.51 27.91 1.69
N PHE A 14 19.18 28.70 2.71
CA PHE A 14 18.77 28.17 4.02
C PHE A 14 17.49 27.35 3.94
N THR A 15 16.46 27.82 3.22
CA THR A 15 15.21 27.07 3.06
C THR A 15 15.44 25.75 2.32
N SER A 16 16.24 25.76 1.25
CA SER A 16 16.58 24.54 0.50
C SER A 16 17.39 23.54 1.32
N VAL A 17 18.35 24.01 2.15
CA VAL A 17 19.14 23.15 3.04
C VAL A 17 18.24 22.52 4.13
N ILE A 18 17.34 23.29 4.72
CA ILE A 18 16.37 22.77 5.70
C ILE A 18 15.48 21.73 5.04
N LEU A 19 14.91 22.03 3.86
CA LEU A 19 14.05 21.10 3.13
C LEU A 19 14.79 19.79 2.83
N LEU A 20 16.02 19.86 2.32
CA LEU A 20 16.85 18.70 2.00
C LEU A 20 17.17 17.87 3.25
N SER A 21 17.50 18.50 4.37
CA SER A 21 17.79 17.81 5.64
C SER A 21 16.56 17.09 6.22
N VAL A 22 15.38 17.71 6.14
CA VAL A 22 14.11 17.10 6.55
C VAL A 22 13.76 15.91 5.65
N PHE A 23 13.91 16.05 4.34
CA PHE A 23 13.71 14.94 3.39
C PHE A 23 14.68 13.78 3.64
N ALA A 24 15.95 14.07 3.90
CA ALA A 24 16.96 13.04 4.20
C ALA A 24 16.63 12.30 5.51
N ALA A 25 16.25 13.02 6.57
CA ALA A 25 15.83 12.41 7.83
C ALA A 25 14.55 11.57 7.67
N TYR A 26 13.57 12.06 6.92
CA TYR A 26 12.34 11.32 6.62
C TYR A 26 12.64 10.03 5.84
N ALA A 27 13.49 10.10 4.81
CA ALA A 27 13.92 8.94 4.04
C ALA A 27 14.65 7.90 4.92
N GLN A 28 15.47 8.33 5.88
CA GLN A 28 16.22 7.44 6.80
C GLN A 28 15.32 6.61 7.73
N HIS A 29 14.10 7.06 8.03
CA HIS A 29 13.18 6.37 8.94
C HIS A 29 12.11 5.53 8.23
N THR A 30 12.10 5.52 6.90
CA THR A 30 11.12 4.76 6.12
C THR A 30 11.68 3.46 5.55
N THR A 31 10.82 2.47 5.39
CA THR A 31 11.14 1.21 4.69
C THR A 31 9.89 0.64 4.04
N THR A 32 10.06 -0.24 3.07
CA THR A 32 8.94 -0.93 2.41
C THR A 32 8.80 -2.35 2.97
N ILE A 33 7.58 -2.70 3.38
CA ILE A 33 7.21 -4.08 3.77
C ILE A 33 6.26 -4.68 2.74
N GLY A 34 6.18 -6.00 2.68
CA GLY A 34 5.35 -6.74 1.73
C GLY A 34 6.13 -7.22 0.51
N ASN A 35 5.45 -7.36 -0.62
CA ASN A 35 5.99 -7.96 -1.82
C ASN A 35 6.71 -6.92 -2.68
N LYS A 36 7.84 -7.32 -3.29
CA LYS A 36 8.56 -6.44 -4.21
C LYS A 36 7.64 -6.04 -5.36
N ALA A 37 7.58 -4.73 -5.64
CA ALA A 37 6.89 -4.19 -6.79
C ALA A 37 7.46 -4.81 -8.07
N ARG A 38 6.58 -5.18 -9.01
CA ARG A 38 6.98 -5.81 -10.26
C ARG A 38 6.75 -4.87 -11.44
N THR A 39 7.52 -5.08 -12.49
CA THR A 39 7.39 -4.41 -13.79
C THR A 39 7.06 -5.46 -14.86
N GLY A 40 6.36 -5.06 -15.93
CA GLY A 40 5.94 -5.96 -17.00
C GLY A 40 4.43 -6.11 -17.07
N THR A 41 3.94 -7.31 -17.37
CA THR A 41 2.51 -7.59 -17.56
C THR A 41 1.91 -8.21 -16.31
N SER A 42 0.68 -7.80 -15.97
CA SER A 42 -0.13 -8.49 -14.97
C SER A 42 -0.51 -9.89 -15.45
N ASN A 43 -0.60 -10.85 -14.53
CA ASN A 43 -0.64 -12.28 -14.85
C ASN A 43 -1.69 -13.07 -14.07
N SER A 44 -2.55 -12.38 -13.31
CA SER A 44 -3.66 -13.00 -12.61
C SER A 44 -4.81 -12.02 -12.50
N THR A 45 -6.04 -12.54 -12.51
CA THR A 45 -7.25 -11.75 -12.56
C THR A 45 -8.12 -12.14 -11.38
N PHE A 46 -8.77 -11.15 -10.75
CA PHE A 46 -9.69 -11.38 -9.63
C PHE A 46 -11.00 -10.67 -9.91
N ALA A 47 -12.12 -11.36 -9.64
CA ALA A 47 -13.45 -10.82 -9.79
C ALA A 47 -13.66 -9.56 -8.93
N VAL A 48 -14.41 -8.60 -9.46
CA VAL A 48 -14.85 -7.41 -8.74
C VAL A 48 -16.24 -7.66 -8.19
N ILE A 49 -16.29 -8.29 -7.02
CA ILE A 49 -17.53 -8.60 -6.32
C ILE A 49 -17.52 -7.85 -5.00
N LYS A 50 -18.56 -7.05 -4.76
CA LYS A 50 -18.74 -6.23 -3.58
C LYS A 50 -18.52 -7.04 -2.31
N GLY A 51 -17.70 -6.49 -1.42
CA GLY A 51 -17.35 -7.10 -0.14
C GLY A 51 -16.27 -8.19 -0.23
N GLN A 52 -15.95 -8.70 -1.42
CA GLN A 52 -14.79 -9.58 -1.57
C GLN A 52 -13.50 -8.79 -1.40
N GLN A 53 -12.49 -9.47 -0.86
CA GLN A 53 -11.19 -8.87 -0.59
C GLN A 53 -10.05 -9.67 -1.17
N ILE A 54 -8.99 -8.97 -1.53
CA ILE A 54 -7.69 -9.57 -1.82
C ILE A 54 -6.59 -8.84 -1.04
N GLY A 55 -5.62 -9.58 -0.54
CA GLY A 55 -4.53 -9.00 0.24
C GLY A 55 -3.37 -9.93 0.45
N ILE A 56 -2.35 -9.43 1.14
CA ILE A 56 -1.19 -10.23 1.54
C ILE A 56 -0.85 -9.99 2.99
N LYS A 57 -0.20 -11.00 3.60
CA LYS A 57 0.40 -10.81 4.90
C LYS A 57 1.73 -10.09 4.78
N MET A 58 2.01 -9.18 5.71
CA MET A 58 3.24 -8.40 5.77
C MET A 58 3.82 -8.44 7.18
N LYS A 59 5.15 -8.46 7.27
CA LYS A 59 5.86 -8.38 8.55
C LYS A 59 6.19 -6.92 8.86
N ALA A 60 5.45 -6.30 9.78
CA ALA A 60 5.79 -4.99 10.33
C ALA A 60 6.95 -5.07 11.32
N GLY A 61 7.15 -6.23 11.96
CA GLY A 61 8.26 -6.50 12.87
C GLY A 61 7.94 -6.20 14.33
N SER A 62 8.96 -6.19 15.19
CA SER A 62 8.78 -6.06 16.64
C SER A 62 8.60 -4.62 17.14
N LYS A 63 8.95 -3.63 16.31
CA LYS A 63 8.75 -2.21 16.60
C LYS A 63 7.45 -1.73 15.97
N THR A 64 6.75 -0.82 16.64
CA THR A 64 5.58 -0.16 16.06
C THR A 64 6.02 0.71 14.89
N VAL A 65 5.30 0.61 13.79
CA VAL A 65 5.52 1.42 12.59
C VAL A 65 4.21 2.08 12.17
N LYS A 66 4.31 3.24 11.52
CA LYS A 66 3.18 3.92 10.91
C LYS A 66 3.10 3.56 9.42
N LEU A 67 1.91 3.24 8.93
CA LEU A 67 1.68 3.01 7.50
C LEU A 67 1.56 4.35 6.78
N LEU A 68 2.36 4.53 5.73
CA LEU A 68 2.40 5.78 4.97
C LEU A 68 1.75 5.65 3.59
N LYS A 69 2.01 4.56 2.88
CA LYS A 69 1.53 4.42 1.50
C LYS A 69 1.42 2.98 1.07
N LEU A 70 0.23 2.55 0.67
CA LEU A 70 0.02 1.27 -0.01
C LEU A 70 0.31 1.43 -1.50
N ASN A 71 1.09 0.51 -2.07
CA ASN A 71 1.35 0.44 -3.50
C ASN A 71 1.13 -0.98 -4.02
N PHE A 72 0.58 -1.10 -5.23
CA PHE A 72 0.43 -2.39 -5.91
C PHE A 72 0.29 -2.21 -7.43
N GLY A 73 0.77 -3.18 -8.17
CA GLY A 73 0.64 -3.32 -9.61
C GLY A 73 -0.69 -3.96 -9.97
N VAL A 74 -1.43 -3.29 -10.84
CA VAL A 74 -2.70 -3.76 -11.37
C VAL A 74 -3.00 -3.07 -12.68
N GLU A 75 -3.52 -3.80 -13.64
CA GLU A 75 -4.12 -3.28 -14.86
C GLU A 75 -5.64 -3.28 -14.69
N ASN A 76 -6.25 -2.10 -14.62
CA ASN A 76 -7.70 -2.00 -14.72
C ASN A 76 -8.13 -2.11 -16.17
N ARG A 77 -8.81 -3.21 -16.49
CA ARG A 77 -9.35 -3.50 -17.83
C ARG A 77 -10.80 -3.02 -18.03
N SER A 78 -11.43 -2.47 -16.99
CA SER A 78 -12.75 -1.85 -17.08
C SER A 78 -12.71 -0.56 -17.88
N SER A 79 -13.86 -0.21 -18.48
CA SER A 79 -14.11 1.13 -19.02
C SER A 79 -14.09 2.21 -17.93
N ASP A 80 -14.40 1.83 -16.69
CA ASP A 80 -14.62 2.73 -15.58
C ASP A 80 -13.54 2.65 -14.48
N THR A 81 -13.53 3.65 -13.61
CA THR A 81 -12.68 3.66 -12.41
C THR A 81 -13.27 2.73 -11.35
N LEU A 82 -12.48 1.76 -10.89
CA LEU A 82 -12.90 0.87 -9.80
C LEU A 82 -12.60 1.53 -8.45
N LYS A 83 -13.57 1.55 -7.54
CA LYS A 83 -13.37 2.00 -6.16
C LYS A 83 -13.19 0.80 -5.23
N PHE A 84 -12.31 0.96 -4.25
CA PHE A 84 -12.03 -0.07 -3.27
C PHE A 84 -11.77 0.58 -1.91
N LYS A 85 -12.03 -0.17 -0.83
CA LYS A 85 -11.65 0.18 0.53
C LYS A 85 -10.34 -0.51 0.90
N VAL A 86 -9.45 0.18 1.61
CA VAL A 86 -8.25 -0.44 2.18
C VAL A 86 -8.57 -0.93 3.58
N ASN A 87 -8.28 -2.20 3.85
CA ASN A 87 -8.39 -2.80 5.16
C ASN A 87 -7.00 -3.26 5.64
N VAL A 88 -6.77 -3.11 6.95
CA VAL A 88 -5.57 -3.60 7.63
C VAL A 88 -6.03 -4.38 8.84
N TYR A 89 -5.55 -5.61 8.99
CA TYR A 89 -5.92 -6.50 10.08
C TYR A 89 -4.70 -6.96 10.86
N GLU A 90 -4.87 -7.24 12.15
CA GLU A 90 -3.94 -8.12 12.84
C GLU A 90 -3.93 -9.51 12.20
N PHE A 91 -2.79 -10.19 12.20
CA PHE A 91 -2.67 -11.47 11.53
C PHE A 91 -1.88 -12.49 12.35
N ASN A 92 -2.58 -13.51 12.87
CA ASN A 92 -2.00 -14.57 13.70
C ASN A 92 -1.43 -15.76 12.90
N ASN A 93 -1.25 -15.61 11.58
CA ASN A 93 -0.85 -16.65 10.63
C ASN A 93 -1.90 -17.71 10.25
N ALA A 94 -3.08 -17.73 10.87
CA ALA A 94 -4.18 -18.61 10.51
C ALA A 94 -5.30 -17.85 9.80
N ILE A 95 -5.82 -16.80 10.44
CA ILE A 95 -6.90 -15.96 9.91
C ILE A 95 -6.65 -14.48 10.28
N PRO A 96 -7.17 -13.54 9.50
CA PRO A 96 -7.21 -12.13 9.90
C PRO A 96 -8.05 -11.96 11.16
N GLY A 97 -7.51 -11.19 12.10
CA GLY A 97 -8.17 -10.81 13.34
C GLY A 97 -8.91 -9.48 13.20
N GLU A 98 -8.79 -8.64 14.22
CA GLU A 98 -9.47 -7.34 14.27
C GLU A 98 -8.94 -6.35 13.21
N SER A 99 -9.83 -5.46 12.76
CA SER A 99 -9.45 -4.33 11.91
C SER A 99 -8.64 -3.32 12.71
N LEU A 100 -7.46 -2.97 12.19
CA LEU A 100 -6.58 -1.93 12.72
C LEU A 100 -6.89 -0.53 12.17
N VAL A 101 -7.79 -0.45 11.19
CA VAL A 101 -8.21 0.80 10.57
C VAL A 101 -9.46 1.33 11.29
N LYS A 102 -9.38 2.58 11.78
CA LYS A 102 -10.48 3.25 12.50
C LYS A 102 -11.38 4.12 11.62
N GLN A 103 -10.90 4.49 10.43
CA GLN A 103 -11.58 5.39 9.49
C GLN A 103 -11.60 4.76 8.11
N THR A 104 -12.69 4.91 7.35
CA THR A 104 -12.77 4.34 6.01
C THR A 104 -11.74 4.97 5.06
N ILE A 105 -10.92 4.12 4.43
CA ILE A 105 -9.90 4.52 3.46
C ILE A 105 -10.35 4.08 2.07
N ILE A 106 -10.67 5.03 1.20
CA ILE A 106 -11.13 4.72 -0.17
C ILE A 106 -10.02 5.03 -1.16
N GLY A 107 -9.62 3.99 -1.90
CA GLY A 107 -8.77 4.11 -3.07
C GLY A 107 -9.56 4.08 -4.36
N SER A 108 -8.90 4.42 -5.46
CA SER A 108 -9.47 4.37 -6.79
C SER A 108 -8.45 3.80 -7.77
N MET A 109 -8.95 3.02 -8.72
CA MET A 109 -8.17 2.35 -9.76
C MET A 109 -8.68 2.82 -11.13
N PRO A 110 -8.13 3.93 -11.67
CA PRO A 110 -8.48 4.42 -12.99
C PRO A 110 -8.04 3.44 -14.08
N LYS A 111 -8.77 3.44 -15.21
CA LYS A 111 -8.35 2.75 -16.43
C LYS A 111 -6.96 3.21 -16.89
N GLY A 112 -6.16 2.28 -17.41
CA GLY A 112 -4.85 2.58 -18.02
C GLY A 112 -3.71 2.86 -17.04
N LYS A 113 -3.97 2.88 -15.72
CA LYS A 113 -2.91 2.82 -14.71
C LYS A 113 -2.51 1.37 -14.47
N ASN A 114 -1.21 1.12 -14.47
CA ASN A 114 -0.60 -0.18 -14.16
C ASN A 114 -0.15 -0.30 -12.69
N ARG A 115 -0.21 0.80 -11.94
CA ARG A 115 0.18 0.86 -10.53
C ARG A 115 -0.68 1.86 -9.77
N ILE A 116 -1.15 1.45 -8.61
CA ILE A 116 -1.96 2.25 -7.71
C ILE A 116 -1.16 2.57 -6.46
N ASN A 117 -1.28 3.82 -6.01
CA ASN A 117 -0.74 4.28 -4.74
C ASN A 117 -1.89 4.88 -3.94
N VAL A 118 -2.05 4.46 -2.68
CA VAL A 118 -3.01 5.03 -1.73
C VAL A 118 -2.23 5.66 -0.59
N ASP A 119 -2.48 6.95 -0.34
CA ASP A 119 -1.89 7.63 0.81
C ASP A 119 -2.57 7.17 2.09
N LEU A 120 -1.78 6.61 3.00
CA LEU A 120 -2.23 6.11 4.29
C LEU A 120 -1.80 7.02 5.45
N ALA A 121 -0.89 7.97 5.19
CA ALA A 121 -0.32 8.83 6.23
C ALA A 121 -1.39 9.62 7.02
N PRO A 122 -2.46 10.17 6.40
CA PRO A 122 -3.50 10.91 7.12
C PRO A 122 -4.31 10.08 8.13
N TYR A 123 -4.26 8.75 8.02
CA TYR A 123 -5.08 7.85 8.84
C TYR A 123 -4.37 7.41 10.12
N GLU A 124 -3.10 7.79 10.32
CA GLU A 124 -2.32 7.51 11.53
C GLU A 124 -2.32 6.02 11.95
N ILE A 125 -2.34 5.11 10.97
CA ILE A 125 -2.43 3.67 11.23
C ILE A 125 -1.08 3.18 11.76
N GLN A 126 -1.07 2.79 13.04
CA GLN A 126 0.09 2.21 13.70
C GLN A 126 -0.07 0.71 13.85
N VAL A 127 0.96 -0.03 13.46
CA VAL A 127 0.94 -1.51 13.44
C VAL A 127 2.22 -2.09 14.02
N LYS A 128 2.12 -3.33 14.51
CA LYS A 128 3.25 -4.14 14.98
C LYS A 128 2.98 -5.61 14.65
N GLY A 129 4.04 -6.41 14.56
CA GLY A 129 3.94 -7.84 14.34
C GLY A 129 3.68 -8.22 12.89
N THR A 130 2.75 -9.15 12.67
CA THR A 130 2.31 -9.56 11.33
C THR A 130 0.91 -9.01 11.11
N ILE A 131 0.71 -8.41 9.93
CA ILE A 131 -0.57 -7.84 9.53
C ILE A 131 -1.02 -8.43 8.20
N LEU A 132 -2.31 -8.34 7.91
CA LEU A 132 -2.85 -8.50 6.57
C LEU A 132 -3.25 -7.12 6.05
N VAL A 133 -2.77 -6.74 4.88
CA VAL A 133 -3.26 -5.55 4.15
C VAL A 133 -4.02 -6.03 2.93
N ALA A 134 -5.27 -5.59 2.81
CA ALA A 134 -6.19 -6.00 1.77
C ALA A 134 -6.91 -4.80 1.15
N ILE A 135 -7.38 -4.98 -0.08
CA ILE A 135 -8.41 -4.13 -0.67
C ILE A 135 -9.74 -4.89 -0.71
N GLU A 136 -10.84 -4.18 -0.51
CA GLU A 136 -12.21 -4.67 -0.57
C GLU A 136 -12.96 -3.92 -1.68
N TRP A 137 -13.65 -4.65 -2.54
CA TRP A 137 -14.46 -4.04 -3.58
C TRP A 137 -15.73 -3.42 -3.00
N LEU A 138 -16.03 -2.18 -3.41
CA LEU A 138 -17.23 -1.46 -2.95
C LEU A 138 -18.47 -1.76 -3.81
N ASP A 139 -18.23 -2.21 -5.05
CA ASP A 139 -19.24 -2.42 -6.08
C ASP A 139 -18.98 -3.74 -6.82
N ASN A 140 -19.99 -4.19 -7.57
CA ASN A 140 -19.86 -5.32 -8.49
C ASN A 140 -19.48 -4.82 -9.88
N GLN A 141 -18.61 -5.55 -10.59
CA GLN A 141 -18.37 -5.34 -12.03
C GLN A 141 -18.38 -6.69 -12.74
N GLN A 142 -19.20 -6.81 -13.78
CA GLN A 142 -19.41 -8.06 -14.52
C GLN A 142 -18.60 -8.15 -15.81
N VAL A 143 -18.18 -7.00 -16.37
CA VAL A 143 -17.66 -6.93 -17.75
C VAL A 143 -16.14 -6.98 -17.82
N ALA A 144 -15.44 -6.53 -16.77
CA ALA A 144 -13.99 -6.49 -16.77
C ALA A 144 -13.42 -6.67 -15.36
N GLU A 145 -12.53 -7.64 -15.25
CA GLU A 145 -11.81 -7.91 -14.02
C GLU A 145 -10.40 -7.30 -14.09
N PRO A 146 -9.96 -6.59 -13.03
CA PRO A 146 -8.63 -6.06 -12.94
C PRO A 146 -7.61 -7.20 -12.86
N SER A 147 -6.48 -7.01 -13.53
CA SER A 147 -5.40 -7.98 -13.55
C SER A 147 -4.24 -7.52 -12.69
N PHE A 148 -3.91 -8.28 -11.67
CA PHE A 148 -2.88 -7.94 -10.70
C PHE A 148 -1.54 -8.55 -11.07
N PHE A 149 -0.49 -7.87 -10.63
CA PHE A 149 0.87 -8.34 -10.73
C PHE A 149 1.11 -9.34 -9.59
N ILE A 150 1.35 -10.60 -9.95
CA ILE A 150 1.65 -11.68 -9.03
C ILE A 150 3.07 -12.17 -9.28
N GLY A 151 3.72 -12.60 -8.20
CA GLY A 151 4.83 -13.53 -8.38
C GLY A 151 4.85 -14.61 -7.31
N LEU A 152 5.81 -15.50 -7.48
CA LEU A 152 5.84 -16.77 -6.79
C LEU A 152 6.61 -16.69 -5.46
N PHE A 153 6.22 -17.55 -4.53
CA PHE A 153 6.86 -17.80 -3.24
C PHE A 153 7.00 -16.57 -2.32
N ASN A 154 6.14 -15.56 -2.49
CA ASN A 154 6.16 -14.29 -1.76
C ASN A 154 5.05 -14.20 -0.70
N GLY A 155 4.73 -15.31 -0.03
CA GLY A 155 3.79 -15.34 1.10
C GLY A 155 2.31 -15.61 0.74
N GLY A 156 1.97 -15.59 -0.56
CA GLY A 156 0.65 -15.94 -1.09
C GLY A 156 -0.37 -14.80 -1.04
N THR A 157 -1.50 -15.01 -1.72
CA THR A 157 -2.64 -14.07 -1.75
C THR A 157 -3.74 -14.60 -0.84
N TRP A 158 -4.23 -13.76 0.06
CA TRP A 158 -5.40 -14.02 0.87
C TRP A 158 -6.63 -13.44 0.18
N GLN A 159 -7.69 -14.23 0.10
CA GLN A 159 -8.96 -13.84 -0.52
C GLN A 159 -10.08 -14.00 0.51
N TYR A 160 -10.91 -12.98 0.66
CA TYR A 160 -12.12 -13.07 1.46
C TYR A 160 -13.31 -13.19 0.53
N GLU A 161 -14.02 -14.31 0.61
CA GLU A 161 -15.20 -14.59 -0.19
C GLU A 161 -16.14 -15.49 0.60
N ASN A 162 -17.46 -15.32 0.42
CA ASN A 162 -18.48 -16.14 1.09
C ASN A 162 -18.25 -16.26 2.61
N ASN A 163 -17.99 -15.12 3.25
CA ASN A 163 -17.72 -14.98 4.68
C ASN A 163 -16.51 -15.76 5.22
N LYS A 164 -15.57 -16.16 4.37
CA LYS A 164 -14.37 -16.89 4.79
C LYS A 164 -13.12 -16.43 4.07
N TRP A 165 -12.00 -16.52 4.79
CA TRP A 165 -10.68 -16.32 4.21
C TRP A 165 -10.17 -17.62 3.58
N LYS A 166 -9.66 -17.50 2.36
CA LYS A 166 -8.92 -18.54 1.65
C LYS A 166 -7.53 -18.03 1.30
N LYS A 167 -6.58 -18.94 1.14
CA LYS A 167 -5.21 -18.60 0.76
C LYS A 167 -4.83 -19.29 -0.55
N MET A 168 -4.33 -18.51 -1.49
CA MET A 168 -3.53 -18.99 -2.62
C MET A 168 -2.06 -18.98 -2.19
N PRO A 169 -1.45 -20.13 -1.83
CA PRO A 169 -0.20 -20.15 -1.06
C PRO A 169 1.06 -19.78 -1.85
N VAL A 170 1.10 -20.12 -3.14
CA VAL A 170 2.31 -19.97 -3.98
C VAL A 170 2.42 -18.59 -4.62
N ALA A 171 1.28 -17.97 -4.93
CA ALA A 171 1.20 -16.74 -5.72
C ALA A 171 0.66 -15.58 -4.86
N GLY A 172 1.47 -14.52 -4.70
CA GLY A 172 1.10 -13.31 -3.95
C GLY A 172 1.05 -12.08 -4.86
N VAL A 173 -0.06 -11.34 -4.79
CA VAL A 173 -0.16 -9.99 -5.37
C VAL A 173 0.96 -9.09 -4.84
N ASP A 174 1.48 -8.19 -5.67
CA ASP A 174 2.66 -7.37 -5.40
C ASP A 174 2.42 -6.17 -4.44
N PHE A 175 1.49 -6.35 -3.51
CA PHE A 175 1.16 -5.35 -2.52
C PHE A 175 2.38 -5.05 -1.64
N ASN A 176 2.65 -3.78 -1.42
CA ASN A 176 3.64 -3.33 -0.46
C ASN A 176 3.20 -2.04 0.20
N VAL A 177 3.73 -1.81 1.40
CA VAL A 177 3.45 -0.60 2.15
C VAL A 177 4.76 0.07 2.54
N LEU A 178 4.87 1.36 2.21
CA LEU A 178 5.89 2.22 2.80
C LEU A 178 5.48 2.50 4.24
N VAL A 179 6.39 2.24 5.17
CA VAL A 179 6.19 2.44 6.61
C VAL A 179 7.26 3.34 7.19
N GLU A 180 6.92 4.07 8.23
CA GLU A 180 7.83 4.86 9.05
C GLU A 180 8.04 4.18 10.41
N LYS A 181 9.30 4.04 10.82
CA LYS A 181 9.63 3.54 12.16
C LYS A 181 9.41 4.66 13.18
N LEU A 182 8.53 4.41 14.15
CA LEU A 182 8.33 5.34 15.26
C LEU A 182 9.55 5.31 16.19
N LYS A 183 10.05 6.48 16.57
CA LYS A 183 11.08 6.61 17.60
C LYS A 183 10.45 6.20 18.94
N LYS A 184 11.14 5.33 19.67
CA LYS A 184 10.78 4.98 21.05
C LYS A 184 11.03 6.17 21.96
#